data_AF-A0A1J4K9Q9-F1
#
_entry.id   AF-A0A1J4K9Q9-F1
#
_cell.length_a   1.000
_cell.length_b   1.000
_cell.length_c   1.000
_cell.angle_alpha   90.00
_cell.angle_beta   90.00
_cell.angle_gamma   90.00
#
_symmetry.space_group_name_H-M   'P 1'
#
loop_
_entity.id
_entity.type
_entity.pdbx_description
1 polymer ?
#
loop_
_entity_poly.entity_id
_entity_poly.type
_entity_poly.pdbx_seq_one_letter_code
_entity_poly.pdbx_strand_id
1 'polypeptide(L)'
;MNIPEFSLSSRGLKNIADNSNHDRFTFIVGTKHYTCNRFFADFFSPKIALLHSADSNVDSFTIPINDPHSYFDQIFNLMHGSPITVNEDNIGFIASVGNFLGNDELVESIRLDSIEIDFNNVIPMTIAKINGGLPITNEISFLANNITNFNEFQLCSLEPSILIRILESEELSIPGEEWLMKLIKKLVEINPTYKALYRCIAFENLTEREMQEFVNIVDFEDINIEIWNALCRRLTSKVNTESQHSSKITIKKNEDNPLDGIINYLTQKFGGNVHKKGIVNITALNCVDESTDIYKPYVVADFNDDNVYWSKNQPGNWIMFDFNGNSISVTDYTLRTYDGVVGCHHFKSWIVEGSNDSSNWFEIDIKTNNFDLNGSFAMKTFHCSTIEPCKFIRIRMIGPDHAGYDSIKLCSVEFFGTLNIMNNH
;
A
#
# COMPACT_ATOMS: atom_id res chain seq x y z
N MET A 1 -6.64 -36.50 10.57
CA MET A 1 -7.74 -35.81 11.26
C MET A 1 -9.03 -36.49 10.83
N ASN A 2 -9.91 -36.85 11.75
CA ASN A 2 -11.25 -37.34 11.40
C ASN A 2 -12.02 -36.17 10.80
N ILE A 3 -12.42 -36.28 9.53
CA ILE A 3 -13.27 -35.29 8.90
C ILE A 3 -14.66 -35.46 9.52
N PRO A 4 -15.26 -34.42 10.12
CA PRO A 4 -16.53 -34.56 10.83
C PRO A 4 -17.64 -34.95 9.84
N GLU A 5 -18.29 -36.07 10.11
CA GLU A 5 -19.50 -36.52 9.41
C GLU A 5 -20.74 -36.01 10.13
N PHE A 6 -21.72 -35.52 9.38
CA PHE A 6 -22.99 -35.01 9.89
C PHE A 6 -24.16 -35.88 9.43
N SER A 7 -25.11 -36.15 10.34
CA SER A 7 -26.39 -36.80 10.05
C SER A 7 -27.51 -36.04 10.75
N LEU A 8 -28.69 -36.01 10.12
CA LEU A 8 -29.88 -35.43 10.73
C LEU A 8 -30.35 -36.22 11.95
N SER A 9 -30.76 -35.49 12.98
CA SER A 9 -31.38 -36.00 14.18
C SER A 9 -32.85 -36.32 13.95
N SER A 10 -33.47 -36.96 14.94
CA SER A 10 -34.91 -37.23 14.93
C SER A 10 -35.77 -35.96 15.13
N ARG A 11 -35.18 -34.77 15.29
CA ARG A 11 -35.92 -33.51 15.53
C ARG A 11 -36.88 -33.16 14.39
N GLY A 12 -36.53 -33.51 13.15
CA GLY A 12 -37.38 -33.27 11.98
C GLY A 12 -38.75 -33.94 12.04
N LEU A 13 -38.92 -35.02 12.82
CA LEU A 13 -40.19 -35.74 12.95
C LEU A 13 -41.32 -34.86 13.51
N LYS A 14 -40.99 -33.82 14.29
CA LYS A 14 -41.99 -32.89 14.85
C LYS A 14 -42.71 -32.06 13.78
N ASN A 15 -42.11 -31.92 12.60
CA ASN A 15 -42.64 -31.08 11.52
C ASN A 15 -43.70 -31.82 10.69
N ILE A 16 -43.79 -33.14 10.85
CA ILE A 16 -44.64 -33.99 10.04
C ILE A 16 -46.06 -33.86 10.56
N ALA A 17 -46.96 -33.34 9.71
CA ALA A 17 -48.38 -33.31 10.02
C ALA A 17 -48.97 -34.74 9.95
N ASP A 18 -50.02 -35.03 10.74
CA ASP A 18 -50.74 -36.32 10.77
C ASP A 18 -51.42 -36.71 9.43
N ASN A 19 -51.23 -35.93 8.37
CA ASN A 19 -51.79 -36.23 7.05
C ASN A 19 -50.99 -37.32 6.34
N SER A 20 -51.58 -38.50 6.27
CA SER A 20 -51.07 -39.73 5.68
C SER A 20 -50.96 -39.75 4.14
N ASN A 21 -50.87 -38.58 3.49
CA ASN A 21 -50.78 -38.52 2.03
C ASN A 21 -49.34 -38.79 1.58
N HIS A 22 -49.12 -39.99 1.02
CA HIS A 22 -47.85 -40.41 0.43
C HIS A 22 -47.59 -39.79 -0.95
N ASP A 23 -47.87 -38.50 -1.08
CA ASP A 23 -47.78 -37.80 -2.36
C ASP A 23 -46.33 -37.47 -2.72
N ARG A 24 -46.07 -37.38 -4.03
CA ARG A 24 -44.75 -37.07 -4.58
C ARG A 24 -44.45 -35.58 -4.39
N PHE A 25 -43.28 -35.27 -3.87
CA PHE A 25 -42.77 -33.90 -3.75
C PHE A 25 -41.48 -33.71 -4.54
N THR A 26 -41.28 -32.54 -5.14
CA THR A 26 -40.11 -32.26 -5.99
C THR A 26 -39.33 -31.03 -5.52
N PHE A 27 -38.07 -31.21 -5.13
CA PHE A 27 -37.13 -30.09 -4.98
C PHE A 27 -36.58 -29.71 -6.36
N ILE A 28 -36.55 -28.42 -6.66
CA ILE A 28 -36.00 -27.86 -7.90
C ILE A 28 -34.76 -27.05 -7.52
N VAL A 29 -33.58 -27.51 -7.93
CA VAL A 29 -32.28 -26.88 -7.59
C VAL A 29 -31.56 -26.52 -8.87
N GLY A 30 -31.56 -25.23 -9.21
CA GLY A 30 -31.12 -24.76 -10.53
C GLY A 30 -31.94 -25.42 -11.64
N THR A 31 -31.30 -26.26 -12.46
CA THR A 31 -31.95 -27.02 -13.54
C THR A 31 -32.28 -28.48 -13.17
N LYS A 32 -31.86 -28.94 -12.00
CA LYS A 32 -32.02 -30.33 -11.54
C LYS A 32 -33.30 -30.49 -10.72
N HIS A 33 -33.90 -31.68 -10.81
CA HIS A 33 -35.15 -32.02 -10.15
C HIS A 33 -34.95 -33.26 -9.27
N TYR A 34 -35.35 -33.17 -8.01
CA TYR A 34 -35.17 -34.22 -7.00
C TYR A 34 -36.51 -34.62 -6.42
N THR A 35 -36.93 -35.86 -6.64
CA THR A 35 -38.25 -36.33 -6.23
C THR A 35 -38.16 -37.20 -4.99
N CYS A 36 -38.96 -36.88 -3.97
CA CYS A 36 -39.09 -37.67 -2.75
C CYS A 36 -40.56 -37.84 -2.36
N ASN A 37 -40.80 -38.59 -1.29
CA ASN A 37 -42.10 -38.58 -0.64
C ASN A 37 -42.26 -37.28 0.17
N ARG A 38 -43.46 -36.71 0.17
CA ARG A 38 -43.81 -35.53 0.96
C ARG A 38 -43.37 -35.63 2.43
N PHE A 39 -43.52 -36.81 3.04
CA PHE A 39 -43.08 -37.08 4.41
C PHE A 39 -41.61 -36.73 4.63
N PHE A 40 -40.75 -37.11 3.67
CA PHE A 40 -39.32 -36.79 3.75
C PHE A 40 -39.07 -35.31 3.54
N ALA A 41 -39.82 -34.64 2.67
CA ALA A 41 -39.72 -33.19 2.49
C ALA A 41 -40.09 -32.42 3.78
N ASP A 42 -41.15 -32.83 4.48
CA ASP A 42 -41.58 -32.21 5.74
C ASP A 42 -40.63 -32.49 6.90
N PHE A 43 -40.14 -33.73 6.99
CA PHE A 43 -39.08 -34.10 7.92
C PHE A 43 -37.84 -33.21 7.73
N PHE A 44 -37.44 -33.02 6.46
CA PHE A 44 -36.20 -32.36 6.10
C PHE A 44 -36.28 -30.83 6.12
N SER A 45 -37.45 -30.23 5.89
CA SER A 45 -37.61 -28.78 5.79
C SER A 45 -38.80 -28.28 6.62
N PRO A 46 -38.54 -27.64 7.77
CA PRO A 46 -39.57 -26.94 8.55
C PRO A 46 -40.38 -25.93 7.72
N LYS A 47 -39.73 -25.28 6.75
CA LYS A 47 -40.40 -24.32 5.87
C LYS A 47 -41.40 -24.98 4.93
N ILE A 48 -41.05 -26.14 4.35
CA ILE A 48 -41.97 -26.90 3.49
C ILE A 48 -43.12 -27.47 4.33
N ALA A 49 -42.85 -27.97 5.54
CA ALA A 49 -43.90 -28.41 6.45
C ALA A 49 -44.91 -27.28 6.76
N LEU A 50 -44.43 -26.05 6.99
CA LEU A 50 -45.30 -24.88 7.15
C LEU A 50 -46.10 -24.57 5.88
N LEU A 51 -45.47 -24.63 4.69
CA LEU A 51 -46.18 -24.44 3.43
C LEU A 51 -47.29 -25.48 3.24
N HIS A 52 -47.00 -26.75 3.53
CA HIS A 52 -47.96 -27.84 3.47
C HIS A 52 -49.10 -27.72 4.49
N SER A 53 -48.83 -27.12 5.65
CA SER A 53 -49.87 -26.82 6.64
C SER A 53 -50.82 -25.71 6.18
N ALA A 54 -50.32 -24.76 5.36
CA ALA A 54 -51.09 -23.67 4.80
C ALA A 54 -51.83 -24.05 3.51
N ASP A 55 -51.18 -24.82 2.64
CA ASP A 55 -51.72 -25.33 1.38
C ASP A 55 -51.26 -26.77 1.13
N SER A 56 -52.20 -27.71 1.20
CA SER A 56 -51.91 -29.13 1.02
C SER A 56 -51.54 -29.50 -0.43
N ASN A 57 -51.82 -28.65 -1.43
CA ASN A 57 -51.59 -28.98 -2.84
C ASN A 57 -50.19 -28.66 -3.34
N VAL A 58 -49.35 -28.02 -2.52
CA VAL A 58 -47.95 -27.75 -2.90
C VAL A 58 -47.22 -29.08 -3.08
N ASP A 59 -46.64 -29.28 -4.26
CA ASP A 59 -45.95 -30.52 -4.66
C ASP A 59 -44.48 -30.29 -5.05
N SER A 60 -44.03 -29.04 -4.98
CA SER A 60 -42.69 -28.64 -5.39
C SER A 60 -42.19 -27.41 -4.64
N PHE A 61 -40.86 -27.31 -4.52
CA PHE A 61 -40.19 -26.15 -3.92
C PHE A 61 -38.88 -25.85 -4.64
N THR A 62 -38.68 -24.59 -5.01
CA THR A 62 -37.50 -24.14 -5.74
C THR A 62 -36.45 -23.56 -4.80
N ILE A 63 -35.24 -24.08 -4.88
CA ILE A 63 -34.04 -23.55 -4.22
C ILE A 63 -33.23 -22.82 -5.31
N PRO A 64 -33.19 -21.47 -5.30
CA PRO A 64 -32.60 -20.67 -6.37
C PRO A 64 -31.07 -20.60 -6.24
N ILE A 65 -30.41 -21.77 -6.24
CA ILE A 65 -28.95 -21.91 -6.20
C ILE A 65 -28.48 -22.80 -7.34
N ASN A 66 -27.31 -22.50 -7.89
CA ASN A 66 -26.68 -23.36 -8.89
C ASN A 66 -25.89 -24.48 -8.20
N ASP A 67 -25.99 -25.70 -8.71
CA ASP A 67 -25.29 -26.87 -8.17
C ASP A 67 -24.44 -27.57 -9.24
N PRO A 68 -23.32 -26.94 -9.67
CA PRO A 68 -22.45 -27.49 -10.71
C PRO A 68 -21.75 -28.77 -10.26
N HIS A 69 -21.50 -28.93 -8.95
CA HIS A 69 -20.77 -30.08 -8.38
C HIS A 69 -21.70 -31.19 -7.87
N SER A 70 -23.01 -31.02 -7.97
CA SER A 70 -24.01 -31.99 -7.50
C SER A 70 -23.95 -32.25 -5.98
N TYR A 71 -23.61 -31.22 -5.19
CA TYR A 71 -23.58 -31.29 -3.74
C TYR A 71 -24.97 -31.53 -3.14
N PHE A 72 -26.04 -31.15 -3.85
CA PHE A 72 -27.40 -31.43 -3.39
C PHE A 72 -27.70 -32.92 -3.34
N ASP A 73 -27.03 -33.77 -4.13
CA ASP A 73 -27.22 -35.22 -4.07
C ASP A 73 -26.86 -35.77 -2.67
N GLN A 74 -25.78 -35.25 -2.08
CA GLN A 74 -25.33 -35.65 -0.75
C GLN A 74 -26.29 -35.14 0.33
N ILE A 75 -26.76 -33.90 0.18
CA ILE A 75 -27.74 -33.28 1.09
C ILE A 75 -29.09 -34.01 1.02
N PHE A 76 -29.53 -34.36 -0.18
CA PHE A 76 -30.77 -35.09 -0.41
C PHE A 76 -30.74 -36.47 0.27
N ASN A 77 -29.60 -37.15 0.23
CA ASN A 77 -29.42 -38.42 0.91
C ASN A 77 -29.42 -38.34 2.45
N LEU A 78 -29.26 -37.15 3.06
CA LEU A 78 -29.39 -36.97 4.51
C LEU A 78 -30.78 -37.37 5.01
N MET A 79 -31.83 -37.12 4.22
CA MET A 79 -33.20 -37.47 4.58
C MET A 79 -33.42 -38.99 4.66
N HIS A 80 -32.50 -39.77 4.07
CA HIS A 80 -32.48 -41.23 4.13
C HIS A 80 -31.52 -41.78 5.19
N GLY A 81 -30.91 -40.90 6.00
CA GLY A 81 -29.99 -41.27 7.08
C GLY A 81 -28.54 -41.45 6.66
N SER A 82 -28.18 -41.12 5.41
CA SER A 82 -26.78 -41.14 4.97
C SER A 82 -26.04 -39.91 5.48
N PRO A 83 -24.90 -40.05 6.17
CA PRO A 83 -24.11 -38.90 6.61
C PRO A 83 -23.50 -38.13 5.43
N ILE A 84 -23.22 -36.85 5.65
CA ILE A 84 -22.44 -35.99 4.74
C ILE A 84 -21.14 -35.57 5.40
N THR A 85 -20.07 -35.50 4.62
CA THR A 85 -18.81 -34.91 5.03
C THR A 85 -18.82 -33.42 4.69
N VAL A 86 -18.68 -32.56 5.68
CA VAL A 86 -18.62 -31.11 5.47
C VAL A 86 -17.16 -30.69 5.25
N ASN A 87 -16.88 -29.95 4.17
CA ASN A 87 -15.55 -29.47 3.80
C ASN A 87 -15.61 -28.05 3.19
N GLU A 88 -14.46 -27.44 2.97
CA GLU A 88 -14.34 -26.05 2.47
C GLU A 88 -15.08 -25.84 1.12
N ASP A 89 -15.16 -26.86 0.27
CA ASP A 89 -15.77 -26.76 -1.06
C ASP A 89 -17.31 -26.82 -1.02
N ASN A 90 -17.90 -27.55 -0.07
CA ASN A 90 -19.35 -27.80 -0.02
C ASN A 90 -20.08 -26.99 1.06
N ILE A 91 -19.36 -26.39 2.01
CA ILE A 91 -19.91 -25.75 3.21
C ILE A 91 -20.85 -24.59 2.89
N GLY A 92 -20.51 -23.75 1.91
CA GLY A 92 -21.35 -22.64 1.48
C GLY A 92 -22.65 -23.10 0.82
N PHE A 93 -22.57 -24.18 0.05
CA PHE A 93 -23.73 -24.78 -0.58
C PHE A 93 -24.67 -25.40 0.47
N ILE A 94 -24.12 -26.17 1.41
CA ILE A 94 -24.87 -26.78 2.52
C ILE A 94 -25.58 -25.70 3.35
N ALA A 95 -24.88 -24.61 3.69
CA ALA A 95 -25.45 -23.50 4.46
C ALA A 95 -26.62 -22.84 3.73
N SER A 96 -26.44 -22.56 2.43
CA SER A 96 -27.47 -21.95 1.58
C SER A 96 -28.73 -22.81 1.57
N VAL A 97 -28.56 -24.12 1.34
CA VAL A 97 -29.68 -25.07 1.35
C VAL A 97 -30.36 -25.12 2.71
N GLY A 98 -29.59 -25.17 3.81
CA GLY A 98 -30.12 -25.14 5.17
C GLY A 98 -31.05 -23.95 5.41
N ASN A 99 -30.62 -22.75 5.02
CA ASN A 99 -31.44 -21.54 5.14
C ASN A 99 -32.68 -21.54 4.25
N PHE A 100 -32.56 -21.94 2.98
CA PHE A 100 -33.71 -21.99 2.09
C PHE A 100 -34.80 -22.93 2.61
N LEU A 101 -34.39 -24.03 3.23
CA LEU A 101 -35.26 -25.04 3.80
C LEU A 101 -35.71 -24.73 5.24
N GLY A 102 -35.10 -23.73 5.89
CA GLY A 102 -35.30 -23.44 7.32
C GLY A 102 -34.86 -24.60 8.21
N ASN A 103 -33.88 -25.40 7.77
CA ASN A 103 -33.36 -26.53 8.53
C ASN A 103 -32.16 -26.08 9.37
N ASP A 104 -32.45 -25.65 10.60
CA ASP A 104 -31.43 -25.17 11.55
C ASP A 104 -30.36 -26.23 11.85
N GLU A 105 -30.71 -27.52 11.81
CA GLU A 105 -29.75 -28.60 12.07
C GLU A 105 -28.70 -28.69 10.97
N LEU A 106 -29.13 -28.52 9.71
CA LEU A 106 -28.20 -28.48 8.58
C LEU A 106 -27.29 -27.24 8.65
N VAL A 107 -27.79 -26.11 9.16
CA VAL A 107 -26.99 -24.91 9.40
C VAL A 107 -26.04 -25.09 10.59
N GLU A 108 -26.48 -25.70 11.69
CA GLU A 108 -25.67 -26.00 12.88
C GLU A 108 -24.61 -27.08 12.63
N SER A 109 -24.84 -27.97 11.64
CA SER A 109 -23.85 -28.97 11.20
C SER A 109 -22.54 -28.36 10.74
N ILE A 110 -22.61 -27.10 10.33
CA ILE A 110 -21.53 -26.29 9.83
C ILE A 110 -20.74 -25.78 11.04
N ARG A 111 -19.95 -26.68 11.66
CA ARG A 111 -19.01 -26.30 12.73
C ARG A 111 -17.79 -25.59 12.16
N LEU A 112 -18.01 -24.42 11.56
CA LEU A 112 -16.95 -23.57 11.02
C LEU A 112 -15.94 -23.12 12.09
N ASP A 113 -16.36 -23.02 13.36
CA ASP A 113 -15.47 -22.68 14.47
C ASP A 113 -14.38 -23.73 14.75
N SER A 114 -14.47 -24.92 14.13
CA SER A 114 -13.46 -25.97 14.24
C SER A 114 -12.44 -25.99 13.10
N ILE A 115 -12.66 -25.19 12.05
CA ILE A 115 -11.70 -25.01 10.95
C ILE A 115 -10.88 -23.77 11.27
N GLU A 116 -9.56 -23.96 11.40
CA GLU A 116 -8.64 -22.86 11.67
C GLU A 116 -8.56 -21.93 10.44
N ILE A 117 -8.70 -20.62 10.67
CA ILE A 117 -8.65 -19.62 9.60
C ILE A 117 -7.18 -19.42 9.19
N ASP A 118 -6.90 -19.56 7.89
CA ASP A 118 -5.59 -19.29 7.32
C ASP A 118 -5.69 -18.46 6.02
N PHE A 119 -4.54 -18.16 5.43
CA PHE A 119 -4.44 -17.33 4.22
C PHE A 119 -5.10 -17.96 2.98
N ASN A 120 -5.26 -19.27 2.94
CA ASN A 120 -5.78 -19.99 1.78
C ASN A 120 -7.30 -20.16 1.88
N ASN A 121 -7.82 -20.43 3.09
CA ASN A 121 -9.23 -20.77 3.27
C ASN A 121 -10.12 -19.57 3.62
N VAL A 122 -9.57 -18.45 4.11
CA VAL A 122 -10.39 -17.34 4.64
C VAL A 122 -11.36 -16.74 3.62
N ILE A 123 -10.92 -16.55 2.37
CA ILE A 123 -11.78 -15.98 1.31
C ILE A 123 -12.89 -16.97 0.90
N PRO A 124 -12.58 -18.23 0.52
CA PRO A 124 -13.62 -19.24 0.25
C PRO A 124 -14.60 -19.41 1.42
N MET A 125 -14.10 -19.43 2.65
CA MET A 125 -14.91 -19.55 3.86
C MET A 125 -15.80 -18.34 4.08
N THR A 126 -15.31 -17.12 3.82
CA THR A 126 -16.11 -15.89 3.87
C THR A 126 -17.27 -15.95 2.89
N ILE A 127 -17.01 -16.32 1.64
CA ILE A 127 -18.03 -16.45 0.59
C ILE A 127 -19.06 -17.51 0.99
N ALA A 128 -18.61 -18.65 1.47
CA ALA A 128 -19.47 -19.73 1.93
C ALA A 128 -20.39 -19.30 3.07
N LYS A 129 -19.85 -18.59 4.08
CA LYS A 129 -20.62 -18.05 5.19
C LYS A 129 -21.64 -17.02 4.75
N ILE A 130 -21.29 -16.12 3.81
CA ILE A 130 -22.22 -15.11 3.27
C ILE A 130 -23.40 -15.79 2.57
N ASN A 131 -23.13 -16.74 1.67
CA ASN A 131 -24.18 -17.51 0.98
C ASN A 131 -25.05 -18.28 1.99
N GLY A 132 -24.41 -18.74 3.05
CA GLY A 132 -25.00 -19.38 4.21
C GLY A 132 -25.66 -18.48 5.23
N GLY A 133 -25.76 -17.16 5.02
CA GLY A 133 -26.35 -16.24 6.00
C GLY A 133 -25.69 -16.28 7.39
N LEU A 134 -24.46 -16.77 7.49
CA LEU A 134 -23.70 -16.95 8.72
C LEU A 134 -22.87 -15.69 9.06
N PRO A 135 -22.57 -15.45 10.34
CA PRO A 135 -21.72 -14.34 10.74
C PRO A 135 -20.27 -14.57 10.28
N ILE A 136 -19.68 -13.53 9.69
CA ILE A 136 -18.30 -13.51 9.17
C ILE A 136 -17.33 -12.68 10.03
N THR A 137 -17.61 -12.51 11.32
CA THR A 137 -16.85 -11.60 12.20
C THR A 137 -15.38 -12.01 12.30
N ASN A 138 -15.11 -13.31 12.48
CA ASN A 138 -13.74 -13.82 12.62
C ASN A 138 -12.95 -13.68 11.31
N GLU A 139 -13.61 -13.91 10.17
CA GLU A 139 -13.02 -13.75 8.85
C GLU A 139 -12.69 -12.30 8.55
N ILE A 140 -13.57 -11.37 8.92
CA ILE A 140 -13.33 -9.93 8.80
C ILE A 140 -12.12 -9.52 9.63
N SER A 141 -12.05 -9.92 10.91
CA SER A 141 -10.90 -9.64 11.77
C SER A 141 -9.61 -10.20 11.18
N PHE A 142 -9.62 -11.46 10.74
CA PHE A 142 -8.45 -12.08 10.10
C PHE A 142 -8.00 -11.35 8.84
N LEU A 143 -8.94 -11.04 7.93
CA LEU A 143 -8.66 -10.32 6.70
C LEU A 143 -8.16 -8.90 6.97
N ALA A 144 -8.77 -8.17 7.90
CA ALA A 144 -8.39 -6.80 8.24
C ALA A 144 -6.95 -6.73 8.77
N ASN A 145 -6.56 -7.68 9.64
CA ASN A 145 -5.21 -7.73 10.21
C ASN A 145 -4.14 -8.17 9.20
N ASN A 146 -4.54 -8.82 8.09
CA ASN A 146 -3.63 -9.47 7.16
C ASN A 146 -3.82 -9.04 5.70
N ILE A 147 -4.58 -7.98 5.43
CA ILE A 147 -5.05 -7.62 4.08
C ILE A 147 -3.90 -7.41 3.10
N THR A 148 -2.75 -6.95 3.59
CA THR A 148 -1.53 -6.74 2.80
C THR A 148 -0.94 -8.00 2.17
N ASN A 149 -1.32 -9.18 2.68
CA ASN A 149 -0.88 -10.47 2.16
C ASN A 149 -1.74 -11.00 1.01
N PHE A 150 -2.85 -10.32 0.69
CA PHE A 150 -3.76 -10.70 -0.40
C PHE A 150 -3.55 -9.78 -1.60
N ASN A 151 -3.58 -10.36 -2.80
CA ASN A 151 -3.53 -9.58 -4.03
C ASN A 151 -4.92 -9.11 -4.49
N GLU A 152 -4.94 -8.16 -5.42
CA GLU A 152 -6.15 -7.57 -5.97
C GLU A 152 -7.12 -8.60 -6.58
N PHE A 153 -6.61 -9.67 -7.21
CA PHE A 153 -7.46 -10.69 -7.84
C PHE A 153 -8.18 -11.57 -6.81
N GLN A 154 -7.52 -11.87 -5.69
CA GLN A 154 -8.14 -12.59 -4.59
C GLN A 154 -9.22 -11.73 -3.93
N LEU A 155 -8.92 -10.46 -3.66
CA LEU A 155 -9.86 -9.53 -3.01
C LEU A 155 -11.07 -9.21 -3.89
N CYS A 156 -10.91 -9.16 -5.22
CA CYS A 156 -12.01 -8.96 -6.17
C CYS A 156 -13.06 -10.08 -6.18
N SER A 157 -12.83 -11.21 -5.50
CA SER A 157 -13.85 -12.25 -5.32
C SER A 157 -14.90 -11.89 -4.26
N LEU A 158 -14.62 -10.91 -3.40
CA LEU A 158 -15.52 -10.43 -2.37
C LEU A 158 -16.31 -9.21 -2.86
N GLU A 159 -17.60 -9.13 -2.51
CA GLU A 159 -18.41 -7.97 -2.88
C GLU A 159 -17.88 -6.67 -2.24
N PRO A 160 -18.07 -5.50 -2.87
CA PRO A 160 -17.65 -4.21 -2.31
C PRO A 160 -18.15 -3.96 -0.89
N SER A 161 -19.37 -4.41 -0.57
CA SER A 161 -19.97 -4.30 0.77
C SER A 161 -19.16 -5.02 1.85
N ILE A 162 -18.54 -6.16 1.51
CA ILE A 162 -17.70 -6.95 2.41
C ILE A 162 -16.33 -6.31 2.57
N LEU A 163 -15.73 -5.85 1.47
CA LEU A 163 -14.47 -5.11 1.52
C LEU A 163 -14.58 -3.83 2.35
N ILE A 164 -15.70 -3.10 2.27
CA ILE A 164 -15.96 -1.94 3.16
C ILE A 164 -15.89 -2.37 4.62
N ARG A 165 -16.54 -3.47 5.01
CA ARG A 165 -16.52 -3.98 6.39
C ARG A 165 -15.12 -4.38 6.85
N ILE A 166 -14.29 -4.90 5.95
CA ILE A 166 -12.89 -5.25 6.25
C ILE A 166 -12.06 -3.97 6.44
N LEU A 167 -12.21 -3.00 5.54
CA LEU A 167 -11.47 -1.73 5.57
C LEU A 167 -11.93 -0.76 6.67
N GLU A 168 -13.13 -0.93 7.21
CA GLU A 168 -13.64 -0.14 8.34
C GLU A 168 -13.44 -0.85 9.70
N SER A 169 -12.78 -2.02 9.70
CA SER A 169 -12.49 -2.77 10.93
C SER A 169 -11.47 -2.05 11.81
N GLU A 170 -11.68 -2.07 13.13
CA GLU A 170 -10.70 -1.56 14.11
C GLU A 170 -9.40 -2.38 14.13
N GLU A 171 -9.44 -3.61 13.62
CA GLU A 171 -8.27 -4.50 13.48
C GLU A 171 -7.53 -4.32 12.13
N LEU A 172 -7.89 -3.31 11.34
CA LEU A 172 -7.23 -3.07 10.05
C LEU A 172 -5.75 -2.75 10.24
N SER A 173 -4.88 -3.54 9.59
CA SER A 173 -3.44 -3.35 9.59
C SER A 173 -2.94 -3.11 8.17
N ILE A 174 -2.61 -1.86 7.85
CA ILE A 174 -2.10 -1.43 6.55
C ILE A 174 -0.88 -0.50 6.71
N PRO A 175 0.02 -0.39 5.70
CA PRO A 175 1.20 0.46 5.79
C PRO A 175 0.88 1.96 5.83
N GLY A 176 -0.28 2.36 5.32
CA GLY A 176 -0.76 3.73 5.28
C GLY A 176 -1.82 3.95 4.18
N GLU A 177 -2.39 5.15 4.14
CA GLU A 177 -3.46 5.51 3.19
C GLU A 177 -2.99 5.50 1.74
N GLU A 178 -1.71 5.79 1.46
CA GLU A 178 -1.14 5.70 0.11
C GLU A 178 -1.28 4.27 -0.45
N TRP A 179 -0.96 3.26 0.38
CA TRP A 179 -1.09 1.86 0.00
C TRP A 179 -2.55 1.50 -0.26
N LEU A 180 -3.46 1.95 0.61
CA LEU A 180 -4.89 1.69 0.48
C LEU A 180 -5.45 2.33 -0.80
N MET A 181 -5.09 3.57 -1.10
CA MET A 181 -5.49 4.27 -2.32
C MET A 181 -5.02 3.52 -3.58
N LYS A 182 -3.76 3.05 -3.59
CA LYS A 182 -3.22 2.25 -4.71
C LYS A 182 -3.92 0.90 -4.86
N LEU A 183 -4.25 0.23 -3.75
CA LEU A 183 -5.03 -1.01 -3.77
C LEU A 183 -6.42 -0.76 -4.37
N ILE A 184 -7.15 0.25 -3.87
CA ILE A 184 -8.50 0.56 -4.36
C ILE A 184 -8.46 0.92 -5.84
N LYS A 185 -7.47 1.70 -6.29
CA LYS A 185 -7.29 2.01 -7.71
C LYS A 185 -7.18 0.74 -8.57
N LYS A 186 -6.36 -0.23 -8.16
CA LYS A 186 -6.25 -1.53 -8.86
C LYS A 186 -7.57 -2.30 -8.88
N LEU A 187 -8.32 -2.31 -7.78
CA LEU A 187 -9.64 -2.96 -7.73
C LEU A 187 -10.63 -2.28 -8.67
N VAL A 188 -10.62 -0.94 -8.75
CA VAL A 188 -11.47 -0.15 -9.65
C VAL A 188 -11.14 -0.41 -11.12
N GLU A 189 -9.86 -0.60 -11.46
CA GLU A 189 -9.41 -0.99 -12.81
C GLU A 189 -9.98 -2.36 -13.22
N ILE A 190 -10.23 -3.26 -12.27
CA ILE A 190 -10.88 -4.56 -12.51
C ILE A 190 -12.40 -4.42 -12.64
N ASN A 191 -13.03 -3.71 -11.70
CA ASN A 191 -14.47 -3.46 -11.71
C ASN A 191 -14.81 -2.08 -11.11
N PRO A 192 -15.47 -1.19 -11.86
CA PRO A 192 -15.86 0.14 -11.39
C PRO A 192 -16.75 0.16 -10.14
N THR A 193 -17.44 -0.93 -9.79
CA THR A 193 -18.24 -0.99 -8.55
C THR A 193 -17.40 -0.80 -7.28
N TYR A 194 -16.09 -1.08 -7.33
CA TYR A 194 -15.17 -0.87 -6.22
C TYR A 194 -14.85 0.61 -5.95
N LYS A 195 -15.33 1.56 -6.77
CA LYS A 195 -15.19 2.99 -6.48
C LYS A 195 -15.83 3.37 -5.14
N ALA A 196 -16.85 2.61 -4.70
CA ALA A 196 -17.46 2.78 -3.39
C ALA A 196 -16.45 2.64 -2.23
N LEU A 197 -15.31 1.95 -2.42
CA LEU A 197 -14.27 1.77 -1.40
C LEU A 197 -13.50 3.06 -1.10
N TYR A 198 -13.52 4.06 -1.99
CA TYR A 198 -12.86 5.35 -1.74
C TYR A 198 -13.38 6.04 -0.47
N ARG A 199 -14.58 5.70 0.01
CA ARG A 199 -15.11 6.19 1.29
C ARG A 199 -14.25 5.79 2.50
N CYS A 200 -13.53 4.67 2.39
CA CYS A 200 -12.74 4.08 3.47
C CYS A 200 -11.38 4.77 3.63
N ILE A 201 -10.99 5.61 2.67
CA ILE A 201 -9.72 6.34 2.72
C ILE A 201 -9.85 7.48 3.74
N ALA A 202 -8.93 7.51 4.69
CA ALA A 202 -8.74 8.66 5.56
C ALA A 202 -7.92 9.73 4.80
N PHE A 203 -8.57 10.48 3.92
CA PHE A 203 -7.92 11.49 3.06
C PHE A 203 -7.10 12.52 3.86
N GLU A 204 -7.43 12.75 5.13
CA GLU A 204 -6.62 13.53 6.10
C GLU A 204 -5.17 13.05 6.27
N ASN A 205 -4.90 11.76 6.08
CA ASN A 205 -3.58 11.16 6.22
C ASN A 205 -2.85 10.97 4.87
N LEU A 206 -3.41 11.50 3.77
CA LEU A 206 -2.72 11.56 2.48
C LEU A 206 -1.92 12.86 2.34
N THR A 207 -0.74 12.76 1.74
CA THR A 207 0.08 13.92 1.36
C THR A 207 -0.59 14.75 0.26
N GLU A 208 -0.11 15.97 0.04
CA GLU A 208 -0.61 16.83 -1.05
C GLU A 208 -0.46 16.17 -2.42
N ARG A 209 0.66 15.49 -2.66
CA ARG A 209 0.92 14.77 -3.91
C ARG A 209 -0.09 13.64 -4.12
N GLU A 210 -0.35 12.83 -3.10
CA GLU A 210 -1.28 11.71 -3.19
C GLU A 210 -2.72 12.18 -3.36
N MET A 211 -3.10 13.28 -2.68
CA MET A 211 -4.39 13.93 -2.91
C MET A 211 -4.51 14.44 -4.35
N GLN A 212 -3.45 15.02 -4.92
CA GLN A 212 -3.45 15.44 -6.31
C GLN A 212 -3.57 14.25 -7.26
N GLU A 213 -2.89 13.14 -6.97
CA GLU A 213 -3.05 11.88 -7.71
C GLU A 213 -4.50 11.36 -7.65
N PHE A 214 -5.16 11.40 -6.48
CA PHE A 214 -6.57 11.03 -6.32
C PHE A 214 -7.52 11.91 -7.13
N VAL A 215 -7.36 13.24 -7.03
CA VAL A 215 -8.22 14.21 -7.74
C VAL A 215 -8.11 14.04 -9.26
N ASN A 216 -6.95 13.63 -9.76
CA ASN A 216 -6.74 13.40 -11.20
C ASN A 216 -7.38 12.11 -11.71
N ILE A 217 -7.75 11.17 -10.83
CA ILE A 217 -8.31 9.86 -11.23
C ILE A 217 -9.80 9.72 -10.92
N VAL A 218 -10.36 10.54 -10.03
CA VAL A 218 -11.78 10.46 -9.62
C VAL A 218 -12.64 11.37 -10.50
N ASP A 219 -13.70 10.82 -11.08
CA ASP A 219 -14.69 11.62 -11.79
C ASP A 219 -15.73 12.15 -10.80
N PHE A 220 -16.27 13.35 -11.07
CA PHE A 220 -17.27 13.97 -10.20
C PHE A 220 -18.52 13.08 -10.01
N GLU A 221 -18.91 12.33 -11.04
CA GLU A 221 -20.06 11.41 -11.01
C GLU A 221 -19.86 10.24 -10.05
N ASP A 222 -18.62 9.93 -9.67
CA ASP A 222 -18.28 8.85 -8.74
C ASP A 222 -18.34 9.29 -7.27
N ILE A 223 -18.41 10.59 -7.01
CA ILE A 223 -18.40 11.14 -5.65
C ILE A 223 -19.81 11.05 -5.06
N ASN A 224 -20.06 9.97 -4.31
CA ASN A 224 -21.27 9.83 -3.50
C ASN A 224 -21.17 10.59 -2.16
N ILE A 225 -22.25 10.55 -1.36
CA ILE A 225 -22.32 11.29 -0.09
C ILE A 225 -21.26 10.82 0.92
N GLU A 226 -20.90 9.54 0.90
CA GLU A 226 -19.91 8.95 1.78
C GLU A 226 -18.48 9.41 1.43
N ILE A 227 -18.12 9.38 0.14
CA ILE A 227 -16.85 9.90 -0.37
C ILE A 227 -16.78 11.41 -0.16
N TRP A 228 -17.87 12.13 -0.44
CA TRP A 228 -17.95 13.56 -0.19
C TRP A 228 -17.72 13.89 1.29
N ASN A 229 -18.32 13.14 2.21
CA ASN A 229 -18.08 13.33 3.64
C ASN A 229 -16.62 13.08 4.03
N ALA A 230 -15.97 12.08 3.42
CA ALA A 230 -14.54 11.82 3.62
C ALA A 230 -13.67 12.96 3.09
N LEU A 231 -13.98 13.49 1.91
CA LEU A 231 -13.34 14.69 1.37
C LEU A 231 -13.62 15.93 2.23
N CYS A 232 -14.83 16.10 2.75
CA CYS A 232 -15.16 17.18 3.67
C CYS A 232 -14.33 17.09 4.94
N ARG A 233 -14.11 15.90 5.51
CA ARG A 233 -13.18 15.73 6.65
C ARG A 233 -11.81 16.25 6.27
N ARG A 234 -11.25 15.84 5.12
CA ARG A 234 -9.97 16.40 4.63
C ARG A 234 -9.98 17.92 4.47
N LEU A 235 -11.01 18.48 3.86
CA LEU A 235 -11.13 19.92 3.58
C LEU A 235 -11.38 20.77 4.83
N THR A 236 -11.98 20.17 5.86
CA THR A 236 -12.35 20.85 7.14
C THR A 236 -11.44 20.47 8.30
N SER A 237 -10.56 19.46 8.12
CA SER A 237 -9.44 19.19 9.00
C SER A 237 -8.76 20.51 9.27
N LYS A 238 -8.44 20.74 10.56
CA LYS A 238 -7.76 21.96 10.97
C LYS A 238 -6.57 22.15 10.04
N VAL A 239 -6.71 23.08 9.11
CA VAL A 239 -5.57 23.67 8.45
C VAL A 239 -4.81 24.22 9.64
N ASN A 240 -3.66 23.63 9.96
CA ASN A 240 -2.71 24.23 10.88
C ASN A 240 -2.36 25.57 10.23
N THR A 241 -3.18 26.57 10.56
CA THR A 241 -3.10 27.97 10.19
C THR A 241 -2.15 28.68 11.15
N GLU A 242 -1.45 27.92 11.99
CA GLU A 242 -0.07 28.21 12.40
C GLU A 242 0.88 27.93 11.23
N SER A 243 0.56 28.59 10.10
CA SER A 243 1.30 28.70 8.85
C SER A 243 1.65 27.41 8.10
N GLN A 244 1.79 27.59 6.78
CA GLN A 244 2.90 26.99 6.05
C GLN A 244 4.22 27.36 6.74
N HIS A 245 4.53 26.75 7.88
CA HIS A 245 5.90 26.74 8.38
C HIS A 245 6.61 25.67 7.57
N SER A 246 6.99 26.06 6.34
CA SER A 246 8.33 25.66 5.94
C SER A 246 9.24 26.10 7.09
N SER A 247 9.91 25.15 7.72
CA SER A 247 10.92 25.52 8.71
C SER A 247 12.03 26.17 7.91
N LYS A 248 11.95 27.50 7.76
CA LYS A 248 12.93 28.29 7.02
C LYS A 248 14.14 28.44 7.92
N ILE A 249 15.19 27.72 7.59
CA ILE A 249 16.47 27.80 8.25
C ILE A 249 17.40 28.57 7.33
N THR A 250 17.95 29.66 7.83
CA THR A 250 18.98 30.42 7.10
C THR A 250 20.30 30.23 7.82
N ILE A 251 21.27 29.60 7.14
CA ILE A 251 22.61 29.36 7.65
C ILE A 251 23.56 30.19 6.81
N LYS A 252 24.26 31.12 7.47
CA LYS A 252 25.28 31.94 6.82
C LYS A 252 26.62 31.22 6.92
N LYS A 253 27.51 31.44 5.94
CA LYS A 253 28.87 30.92 6.03
C LYS A 253 29.57 31.40 7.30
N ASN A 254 30.34 30.50 7.90
CA ASN A 254 31.22 30.77 9.02
C ASN A 254 32.67 30.58 8.54
N GLU A 255 33.48 31.64 8.57
CA GLU A 255 34.87 31.56 8.11
C GLU A 255 35.74 30.66 9.00
N ASP A 256 35.40 30.57 10.30
CA ASP A 256 36.12 29.71 11.26
C ASP A 256 35.69 28.24 11.15
N ASN A 257 34.50 27.97 10.61
CA ASN A 257 33.99 26.61 10.40
C ASN A 257 33.32 26.45 9.03
N PRO A 258 34.11 26.22 7.96
CA PRO A 258 33.60 26.18 6.59
C PRO A 258 32.70 24.98 6.25
N LEU A 259 32.53 24.03 7.17
CA LEU A 259 31.62 22.89 7.05
C LEU A 259 30.40 23.01 7.97
N ASP A 260 30.16 24.15 8.61
CA ASP A 260 28.98 24.36 9.46
C ASP A 260 27.79 24.92 8.67
N GLY A 261 27.36 24.18 7.65
CA GLY A 261 26.29 24.59 6.75
C GLY A 261 25.02 23.75 6.87
N ILE A 262 24.27 23.69 5.77
CA ILE A 262 22.97 23.03 5.67
C ILE A 262 23.10 21.52 5.87
N ILE A 263 24.08 20.88 5.24
CA ILE A 263 24.32 19.45 5.37
C ILE A 263 24.71 19.11 6.81
N ASN A 264 25.60 19.88 7.44
CA ASN A 264 25.97 19.68 8.86
C ASN A 264 24.75 19.83 9.77
N TYR A 265 23.97 20.90 9.60
CA TYR A 265 22.75 21.12 10.37
C TYR A 265 21.80 19.92 10.27
N LEU A 266 21.56 19.40 9.07
CA LEU A 266 20.70 18.23 8.87
C LEU A 266 21.31 16.96 9.50
N THR A 267 22.62 16.75 9.37
CA THR A 267 23.35 15.66 10.03
C THR A 267 23.19 15.69 11.54
N GLN A 268 23.33 16.86 12.17
CA GLN A 268 23.14 17.02 13.62
C GLN A 268 21.68 16.82 14.03
N LYS A 269 20.74 17.39 13.25
CA LYS A 269 19.31 17.30 13.55
C LYS A 269 18.76 15.88 13.49
N PHE A 270 19.19 15.08 12.51
CA PHE A 270 18.66 13.73 12.27
C PHE A 270 19.59 12.59 12.72
N GLY A 271 20.75 12.93 13.28
CA GLY A 271 21.67 11.98 13.92
C GLY A 271 22.31 11.00 12.95
N GLY A 272 23.13 11.50 12.02
CA GLY A 272 23.94 10.70 11.10
C GLY A 272 23.93 11.23 9.66
N ASN A 273 24.57 10.50 8.73
CA ASN A 273 24.67 10.88 7.32
C ASN A 273 23.28 11.13 6.69
N VAL A 274 23.10 12.32 6.10
CA VAL A 274 21.83 12.77 5.53
C VAL A 274 21.27 11.87 4.43
N HIS A 275 22.13 11.21 3.66
CA HIS A 275 21.71 10.28 2.61
C HIS A 275 21.27 8.94 3.18
N LYS A 276 22.05 8.38 4.12
CA LYS A 276 21.66 7.12 4.81
C LYS A 276 20.36 7.26 5.58
N LYS A 277 20.04 8.48 6.03
CA LYS A 277 18.77 8.82 6.70
C LYS A 277 17.61 9.15 5.74
N GLY A 278 17.85 9.19 4.43
CA GLY A 278 16.83 9.55 3.44
C GLY A 278 16.40 11.02 3.50
N ILE A 279 17.22 11.92 4.05
CA ILE A 279 16.92 13.36 4.17
C ILE A 279 17.36 14.11 2.91
N VAL A 280 18.55 13.77 2.40
CA VAL A 280 19.09 14.30 1.14
C VAL A 280 19.62 13.14 0.32
N ASN A 281 19.06 12.90 -0.86
CA ASN A 281 19.56 11.86 -1.75
C ASN A 281 20.77 12.36 -2.54
N ILE A 282 21.95 11.78 -2.28
CA ILE A 282 23.22 12.15 -2.91
C ILE A 282 23.55 11.09 -3.96
N THR A 283 23.53 11.50 -5.22
CA THR A 283 23.82 10.64 -6.37
C THR A 283 24.90 11.26 -7.23
N ALA A 284 25.54 10.47 -8.08
CA ALA A 284 26.57 10.99 -8.97
C ALA A 284 26.68 10.15 -10.24
N LEU A 285 27.28 10.75 -11.27
CA LEU A 285 27.54 10.08 -12.54
C LEU A 285 28.87 9.31 -12.50
N ASN A 286 28.87 8.11 -13.10
CA ASN A 286 30.07 7.30 -13.34
C ASN A 286 30.94 7.00 -12.09
N CYS A 287 30.36 6.53 -10.98
CA CYS A 287 31.14 6.13 -9.80
C CYS A 287 32.15 4.99 -10.12
N VAL A 288 33.35 5.02 -9.52
CA VAL A 288 34.44 4.06 -9.81
C VAL A 288 34.12 2.63 -9.40
N ASP A 289 33.46 2.45 -8.25
CA ASP A 289 33.14 1.13 -7.69
C ASP A 289 31.81 1.19 -6.93
N GLU A 290 30.88 0.31 -7.28
CA GLU A 290 29.59 0.20 -6.60
C GLU A 290 29.65 -0.64 -5.31
N SER A 291 30.75 -1.37 -5.08
CA SER A 291 30.88 -2.30 -3.95
C SER A 291 31.63 -1.72 -2.74
N THR A 292 32.42 -0.66 -2.94
CA THR A 292 33.24 -0.06 -1.88
C THR A 292 32.58 1.20 -1.32
N ASP A 293 32.20 1.18 -0.04
CA ASP A 293 31.47 2.29 0.60
C ASP A 293 32.26 3.59 0.70
N ILE A 294 33.60 3.55 0.83
CA ILE A 294 34.43 4.75 1.01
C ILE A 294 34.49 5.67 -0.22
N TYR A 295 34.05 5.19 -1.39
CA TYR A 295 34.04 5.95 -2.65
C TYR A 295 32.63 6.40 -3.07
N LYS A 296 31.61 6.12 -2.26
CA LYS A 296 30.23 6.44 -2.60
C LYS A 296 29.97 7.95 -2.57
N PRO A 297 29.05 8.49 -3.39
CA PRO A 297 28.77 9.92 -3.41
C PRO A 297 28.39 10.50 -2.05
N TYR A 298 27.68 9.74 -1.23
CA TYR A 298 27.18 10.21 0.06
C TYR A 298 28.27 10.47 1.10
N VAL A 299 29.51 9.98 0.90
CA VAL A 299 30.61 10.20 1.86
C VAL A 299 31.00 11.68 1.95
N VAL A 300 30.68 12.48 0.93
CA VAL A 300 30.93 13.93 0.95
C VAL A 300 30.11 14.68 2.01
N ALA A 301 29.13 14.03 2.63
CA ALA A 301 28.34 14.55 3.74
C ALA A 301 28.82 14.06 5.13
N ASP A 302 29.88 13.24 5.18
CA ASP A 302 30.47 12.73 6.43
C ASP A 302 31.69 13.55 6.84
N PHE A 303 31.48 14.69 7.50
CA PHE A 303 32.55 15.65 7.80
C PHE A 303 33.57 15.22 8.87
N ASN A 304 33.32 14.09 9.53
CA ASN A 304 34.23 13.52 10.54
C ASN A 304 35.21 12.48 9.96
N ASP A 305 35.14 12.20 8.66
CA ASP A 305 35.98 11.23 7.96
C ASP A 305 36.69 11.90 6.77
N ASP A 306 37.80 11.31 6.33
CA ASP A 306 38.58 11.70 5.15
C ASP A 306 38.29 10.81 3.93
N ASN A 307 37.21 10.03 3.97
CA ASN A 307 36.67 9.32 2.81
C ASN A 307 36.48 10.27 1.62
N VAL A 308 36.59 9.72 0.42
CA VAL A 308 36.63 10.49 -0.82
C VAL A 308 35.63 9.93 -1.81
N TYR A 309 34.66 10.75 -2.25
CA TYR A 309 33.89 10.39 -3.42
C TYR A 309 34.81 10.38 -4.65
N TRP A 310 34.75 9.30 -5.45
CA TRP A 310 35.57 9.16 -6.66
C TRP A 310 34.75 8.72 -7.87
N SER A 311 34.75 9.53 -8.93
CA SER A 311 34.20 9.19 -10.25
C SER A 311 35.25 8.62 -11.22
N LYS A 312 34.80 7.80 -12.18
CA LYS A 312 35.60 7.33 -13.32
C LYS A 312 36.01 8.54 -14.14
N ASN A 313 37.15 8.44 -14.83
CA ASN A 313 37.62 9.47 -15.76
C ASN A 313 36.69 9.56 -16.98
N GLN A 314 35.68 10.44 -16.93
CA GLN A 314 34.67 10.63 -17.97
C GLN A 314 34.22 12.10 -18.02
N PRO A 315 34.17 12.72 -19.21
CA PRO A 315 33.72 14.10 -19.36
C PRO A 315 32.31 14.34 -18.80
N GLY A 316 32.10 15.49 -18.19
CA GLY A 316 30.77 15.93 -17.73
C GLY A 316 30.26 15.22 -16.47
N ASN A 317 31.14 14.55 -15.73
CA ASN A 317 30.81 14.00 -14.41
C ASN A 317 30.19 15.06 -13.50
N TRP A 318 29.23 14.61 -12.69
CA TRP A 318 28.53 15.44 -11.72
C TRP A 318 28.22 14.67 -10.45
N ILE A 319 28.07 15.41 -9.35
CA ILE A 319 27.46 14.95 -8.09
C ILE A 319 26.23 15.82 -7.81
N MET A 320 25.12 15.20 -7.41
CA MET A 320 23.81 15.83 -7.21
C MET A 320 23.28 15.56 -5.81
N PHE A 321 22.63 16.58 -5.25
CA PHE A 321 21.96 16.60 -3.97
C PHE A 321 20.48 16.89 -4.23
N ASP A 322 19.65 15.89 -4.02
CA ASP A 322 18.19 16.00 -4.03
C ASP A 322 17.71 16.18 -2.58
N PHE A 323 17.10 17.33 -2.30
CA PHE A 323 16.62 17.66 -0.95
C PHE A 323 15.23 17.08 -0.65
N ASN A 324 14.79 16.06 -1.40
CA ASN A 324 13.60 15.24 -1.19
C ASN A 324 12.32 16.09 -1.01
N GLY A 325 12.12 17.03 -1.94
CA GLY A 325 10.98 17.94 -1.95
C GLY A 325 11.18 19.24 -1.18
N ASN A 326 12.19 19.34 -0.31
CA ASN A 326 12.55 20.61 0.34
C ASN A 326 13.15 21.59 -0.68
N SER A 327 12.94 22.89 -0.46
CA SER A 327 13.49 23.93 -1.32
C SER A 327 14.73 24.55 -0.68
N ILE A 328 15.79 24.71 -1.46
CA ILE A 328 17.06 25.30 -1.05
C ILE A 328 17.41 26.50 -1.95
N SER A 329 17.95 27.57 -1.35
CA SER A 329 18.55 28.70 -2.06
C SER A 329 19.96 28.89 -1.54
N VAL A 330 20.96 28.63 -2.38
CA VAL A 330 22.37 28.62 -1.98
C VAL A 330 23.00 29.99 -2.16
N THR A 331 23.61 30.50 -1.09
CA THR A 331 24.40 31.75 -1.11
C THR A 331 25.88 31.46 -1.24
N ASP A 332 26.35 30.37 -0.64
CA ASP A 332 27.74 29.96 -0.66
C ASP A 332 27.83 28.44 -0.62
N TYR A 333 28.93 27.86 -1.09
CA TYR A 333 29.20 26.44 -0.96
C TYR A 333 30.68 26.19 -0.64
N THR A 334 30.96 25.17 0.16
CA THR A 334 32.32 24.74 0.49
C THR A 334 32.63 23.42 -0.19
N LEU A 335 33.81 23.34 -0.78
CA LEU A 335 34.40 22.10 -1.27
C LEU A 335 35.68 21.78 -0.49
N ARG A 336 35.86 20.52 -0.13
CA ARG A 336 37.09 19.98 0.45
C ARG A 336 37.66 18.88 -0.45
N THR A 337 38.91 19.03 -0.87
CA THR A 337 39.62 18.02 -1.66
C THR A 337 40.17 16.90 -0.80
N TYR A 338 40.66 15.85 -1.45
CA TYR A 338 41.33 14.72 -0.82
C TYR A 338 42.82 15.01 -0.55
N ASP A 339 43.51 14.06 0.11
CA ASP A 339 44.96 14.12 0.32
C ASP A 339 45.75 13.92 -0.98
N GLY A 340 45.80 14.96 -1.80
CA GLY A 340 46.57 14.99 -3.05
C GLY A 340 47.50 16.19 -3.08
N VAL A 341 48.74 16.02 -3.56
CA VAL A 341 49.65 17.14 -3.74
C VAL A 341 49.15 18.11 -4.83
N VAL A 342 49.75 19.31 -4.88
CA VAL A 342 49.47 20.31 -5.93
C VAL A 342 49.66 19.68 -7.31
N GLY A 343 48.70 19.88 -8.22
CA GLY A 343 48.71 19.34 -9.58
C GLY A 343 48.08 17.94 -9.73
N CYS A 344 47.55 17.35 -8.66
CA CYS A 344 46.81 16.09 -8.74
C CYS A 344 45.33 16.28 -9.16
N HIS A 345 44.48 15.29 -8.89
CA HIS A 345 43.07 15.22 -9.33
C HIS A 345 42.13 16.19 -8.61
N HIS A 346 42.54 17.45 -8.50
CA HIS A 346 41.82 18.51 -7.80
C HIS A 346 40.91 19.27 -8.75
N PHE A 347 39.74 19.68 -8.24
CA PHE A 347 38.76 20.48 -8.99
C PHE A 347 39.39 21.76 -9.55
N LYS A 348 39.14 22.02 -10.84
CA LYS A 348 39.71 23.16 -11.57
C LYS A 348 38.65 24.01 -12.27
N SER A 349 37.71 23.37 -12.98
CA SER A 349 36.63 24.06 -13.67
C SER A 349 35.31 23.31 -13.47
N TRP A 350 34.33 23.97 -12.87
CA TRP A 350 33.02 23.38 -12.59
C TRP A 350 31.90 24.42 -12.64
N ILE A 351 30.67 23.92 -12.73
CA ILE A 351 29.44 24.68 -12.61
C ILE A 351 28.59 24.09 -11.49
N VAL A 352 27.97 24.96 -10.70
CA VAL A 352 26.92 24.62 -9.74
C VAL A 352 25.60 24.98 -10.39
N GLU A 353 24.70 24.01 -10.50
CA GLU A 353 23.42 24.15 -11.20
C GLU A 353 22.27 23.79 -10.26
N GLY A 354 21.16 24.52 -10.37
CA GLY A 354 19.91 24.26 -9.67
C GLY A 354 18.84 23.69 -10.59
N SER A 355 17.92 22.90 -10.05
CA SER A 355 16.74 22.42 -10.78
C SER A 355 15.53 22.22 -9.85
N ASN A 356 14.33 22.29 -10.41
CA ASN A 356 13.07 21.96 -9.72
C ASN A 356 12.44 20.65 -10.20
N ASP A 357 12.94 20.07 -11.29
CA ASP A 357 12.38 18.89 -11.96
C ASP A 357 13.44 17.84 -12.37
N SER A 358 14.70 18.05 -11.97
CA SER A 358 15.89 17.26 -12.32
C SER A 358 16.24 17.19 -13.82
N SER A 359 15.47 17.87 -14.68
CA SER A 359 15.59 17.81 -16.14
C SER A 359 16.05 19.15 -16.72
N ASN A 360 15.47 20.24 -16.24
CA ASN A 360 15.81 21.61 -16.62
C ASN A 360 16.71 22.23 -15.53
N TRP A 361 17.90 22.66 -15.93
CA TRP A 361 18.94 23.14 -15.02
C TRP A 361 19.26 24.61 -15.31
N PHE A 362 19.38 25.41 -14.26
CA PHE A 362 19.83 26.79 -14.33
C PHE A 362 21.16 26.97 -13.58
N GLU A 363 21.96 27.96 -13.99
CA GLU A 363 23.27 28.23 -13.40
C GLU A 363 23.14 28.98 -12.05
N ILE A 364 23.72 28.40 -10.99
CA ILE A 364 23.86 29.03 -9.68
C ILE A 364 25.23 29.73 -9.59
N ASP A 365 26.28 29.06 -10.03
CA ASP A 365 27.65 29.60 -10.06
C ASP A 365 28.53 28.85 -11.06
N ILE A 366 29.55 29.52 -11.58
CA ILE A 366 30.53 28.94 -12.48
C ILE A 366 31.95 29.35 -12.08
N LYS A 367 32.86 28.38 -12.10
CA LYS A 367 34.30 28.59 -11.84
C LYS A 367 35.10 27.95 -12.95
N THR A 368 36.01 28.73 -13.55
CA THR A 368 36.89 28.27 -14.62
C THR A 368 38.35 28.50 -14.23
N ASN A 369 39.21 27.50 -14.47
CA ASN A 369 40.65 27.56 -14.18
C ASN A 369 40.98 28.03 -12.76
N ASN A 370 40.23 27.55 -11.76
CA ASN A 370 40.41 27.91 -10.36
C ASN A 370 41.54 27.09 -9.71
N PHE A 371 42.35 27.74 -8.86
CA PHE A 371 43.49 27.13 -8.17
C PHE A 371 43.30 27.03 -6.65
N ASP A 372 42.19 27.52 -6.09
CA ASP A 372 41.96 27.57 -4.63
C ASP A 372 41.89 26.17 -4.01
N LEU A 373 41.48 25.16 -4.80
CA LEU A 373 41.37 23.76 -4.37
C LEU A 373 42.58 22.90 -4.78
N ASN A 374 43.65 23.49 -5.34
CA ASN A 374 44.79 22.74 -5.87
C ASN A 374 45.80 22.35 -4.77
N GLY A 375 45.40 21.52 -3.81
CA GLY A 375 46.26 21.09 -2.72
C GLY A 375 45.63 20.03 -1.83
N SER A 376 46.44 19.46 -0.93
CA SER A 376 46.01 18.39 -0.02
C SER A 376 45.04 18.95 1.01
N PHE A 377 43.87 18.31 1.10
CA PHE A 377 42.75 18.72 1.97
C PHE A 377 42.40 20.21 1.85
N ALA A 378 42.65 20.79 0.67
CA ALA A 378 42.34 22.17 0.41
C ALA A 378 40.83 22.37 0.54
N MET A 379 40.45 23.39 1.31
CA MET A 379 39.07 23.70 1.60
C MET A 379 38.80 25.16 1.30
N LYS A 380 37.77 25.42 0.51
CA LYS A 380 37.39 26.77 0.12
C LYS A 380 35.89 26.92 0.04
N THR A 381 35.40 28.02 0.61
CA THR A 381 34.02 28.48 0.45
C THR A 381 33.94 29.50 -0.68
N PHE A 382 33.02 29.29 -1.61
CA PHE A 382 32.75 30.14 -2.76
C PHE A 382 31.39 30.81 -2.62
N HIS A 383 31.28 32.06 -3.04
CA HIS A 383 30.01 32.78 -3.10
C HIS A 383 29.32 32.52 -4.45
N CYS A 384 28.03 32.23 -4.42
CA CYS A 384 27.23 31.97 -5.61
C CYS A 384 26.89 33.25 -6.36
N SER A 385 26.78 33.15 -7.68
CA SER A 385 26.45 34.29 -8.56
C SER A 385 24.94 34.55 -8.61
N THR A 386 24.15 33.48 -8.55
CA THR A 386 22.67 33.51 -8.57
C THR A 386 22.14 32.83 -7.31
N ILE A 387 21.12 33.42 -6.70
CA ILE A 387 20.44 32.85 -5.52
C ILE A 387 18.98 32.63 -5.91
N GLU A 388 18.68 31.42 -6.37
CA GLU A 388 17.33 31.01 -6.75
C GLU A 388 16.93 29.74 -5.98
N PRO A 389 15.64 29.60 -5.61
CA PRO A 389 15.14 28.40 -4.97
C PRO A 389 15.07 27.22 -5.95
N CYS A 390 15.69 26.12 -5.57
CA CYS A 390 15.63 24.84 -6.27
C CYS A 390 15.35 23.68 -5.31
N LYS A 391 15.07 22.50 -5.85
CA LYS A 391 14.96 21.23 -5.10
C LYS A 391 16.20 20.35 -5.26
N PHE A 392 16.88 20.51 -6.39
CA PHE A 392 18.08 19.78 -6.75
C PHE A 392 19.23 20.75 -6.93
N ILE A 393 20.40 20.34 -6.44
CA ILE A 393 21.67 21.02 -6.72
C ILE A 393 22.62 19.99 -7.29
N ARG A 394 23.30 20.31 -8.39
CA ARG A 394 24.43 19.49 -8.86
C ARG A 394 25.68 20.32 -9.10
N ILE A 395 26.82 19.69 -8.86
CA ILE A 395 28.13 20.22 -9.18
C ILE A 395 28.69 19.38 -10.32
N ARG A 396 28.91 20.00 -11.47
CA ARG A 396 29.33 19.32 -12.70
C ARG A 396 30.66 19.88 -13.20
N MET A 397 31.56 18.99 -13.60
CA MET A 397 32.80 19.39 -14.25
C MET A 397 32.51 19.97 -15.64
N ILE A 398 33.18 21.07 -15.96
CA ILE A 398 33.12 21.72 -17.29
C ILE A 398 34.47 21.74 -17.99
N GLY A 399 35.44 21.02 -17.43
CA GLY A 399 36.75 20.76 -18.02
C GLY A 399 37.57 19.85 -17.09
N PRO A 400 38.78 19.47 -17.52
CA PRO A 400 39.64 18.57 -16.75
C PRO A 400 40.06 19.14 -15.40
N ASP A 401 40.36 18.24 -14.46
CA ASP A 401 41.01 18.51 -13.17
C ASP A 401 42.45 19.04 -13.34
N HIS A 402 43.13 19.35 -12.23
CA HIS A 402 44.51 19.86 -12.28
C HIS A 402 45.54 18.84 -12.82
N ALA A 403 45.22 17.54 -12.82
CA ALA A 403 46.03 16.48 -13.41
C ALA A 403 45.68 16.19 -14.89
N GLY A 404 44.66 16.85 -15.44
CA GLY A 404 44.22 16.67 -16.82
C GLY A 404 43.23 15.51 -17.02
N TYR A 405 42.56 15.05 -15.96
CA TYR A 405 41.53 14.01 -16.01
C TYR A 405 40.13 14.58 -15.77
N ASP A 406 39.11 13.92 -16.30
CA ASP A 406 37.70 14.26 -16.08
C ASP A 406 37.13 13.44 -14.90
N SER A 407 37.83 13.43 -13.77
CA SER A 407 37.39 12.73 -12.55
C SER A 407 37.08 13.68 -11.40
N ILE A 408 36.01 13.40 -10.66
CA ILE A 408 35.68 14.08 -9.41
C ILE A 408 36.31 13.33 -8.26
N LYS A 409 37.07 14.05 -7.43
CA LYS A 409 37.55 13.59 -6.12
C LYS A 409 37.28 14.65 -5.06
N LEU A 410 36.33 14.37 -4.18
CA LEU A 410 35.92 15.30 -3.12
C LEU A 410 35.73 14.56 -1.81
N CYS A 411 36.23 15.14 -0.72
CA CYS A 411 36.00 14.61 0.64
C CYS A 411 34.77 15.24 1.28
N SER A 412 34.46 16.50 0.97
CA SER A 412 33.31 17.16 1.59
C SER A 412 32.67 18.20 0.66
N VAL A 413 31.35 18.28 0.73
CA VAL A 413 30.54 19.31 0.07
C VAL A 413 29.55 19.86 1.08
N GLU A 414 29.54 21.18 1.23
CA GLU A 414 28.61 21.88 2.13
C GLU A 414 27.97 23.07 1.40
N PHE A 415 26.73 23.39 1.76
CA PHE A 415 25.95 24.50 1.22
C PHE A 415 25.51 25.45 2.34
N PHE A 416 25.43 26.73 2.02
CA PHE A 416 24.96 27.79 2.89
C PHE A 416 23.84 28.55 2.20
N GLY A 417 22.97 29.18 2.97
CA GLY A 417 21.85 29.94 2.47
C GLY A 417 20.56 29.56 3.18
N THR A 418 19.48 29.41 2.43
CA THR A 418 18.15 29.13 3.00
C THR A 418 17.70 27.72 2.64
N LEU A 419 17.31 26.93 3.65
CA LEU A 419 16.58 25.68 3.49
C LEU A 419 15.15 25.87 3.99
N ASN A 420 14.18 25.61 3.11
CA ASN A 420 12.76 25.57 3.42
C ASN A 420 12.36 24.10 3.53
N ILE A 421 12.27 23.59 4.76
CA ILE A 421 11.87 22.20 5.02
C ILE A 421 10.35 22.10 4.91
N MET A 422 9.84 21.31 3.97
CA MET A 422 8.42 20.98 3.90
C MET A 422 8.14 19.89 4.94
N ASN A 423 7.47 20.27 6.03
CA ASN A 423 7.04 19.30 7.04
C ASN A 423 5.83 18.54 6.48
N ASN A 424 6.06 17.31 6.02
CA ASN A 424 5.00 16.36 5.74
C ASN A 424 4.69 15.63 7.06
N HIS A 425 3.55 15.96 7.68
CA HIS A 425 2.97 15.18 8.76
C HIS A 425 1.89 14.27 8.19
#